data_AF-A0A9W8HSI7-F1
#
_entry.id   AF-A0A9W8HSI7-F1
#
_cell.length_a   1.000
_cell.length_b   1.000
_cell.length_c   1.000
_cell.angle_alpha   90.00
_cell.angle_beta   90.00
_cell.angle_gamma   90.00
#
_symmetry.space_group_name_H-M   'P 1'
#
loop_
_entity.id
_entity.type
_entity.pdbx_description
1 polymer ?
#
loop_
_entity_poly.entity_id
_entity_poly.type
_entity_poly.pdbx_seq_one_letter_code
_entity_poly.pdbx_strand_id
1 'polypeptide(L)'
;MAKGSSLGANPAEAYRKQMQKRDAKRNKEVRDKMREANVLYKDTTVMERKIEQFRGILRTRKMTAAENEKLKAMEAELKEVTAKQKEAGITPKKRNTDEKAVGFDPMAAATESKNALVQYASSEEESSDDDTTRQTARIGETIPIEGDIFDTNEDRDSDGEGHGDSS
;
A
#
# COMPACT_ATOMS: atom_id res chain seq x y z
N MET A 1 -24.05 25.69 30.28
CA MET A 1 -23.52 24.37 29.85
C MET A 1 -24.59 23.30 30.06
N ALA A 2 -25.43 23.07 29.05
CA ALA A 2 -26.46 22.06 29.11
C ALA A 2 -25.82 20.67 28.98
N LYS A 3 -25.85 19.89 30.06
CA LYS A 3 -25.57 18.45 30.02
C LYS A 3 -26.72 17.81 29.23
N GLY A 4 -26.47 17.53 27.96
CA GLY A 4 -27.43 16.93 27.04
C GLY A 4 -27.90 15.57 27.52
N SER A 5 -29.07 15.58 28.16
CA SER A 5 -30.13 14.57 28.18
C SER A 5 -29.71 13.10 28.34
N SER A 6 -29.64 12.67 29.59
CA SER A 6 -29.75 11.28 30.02
C SER A 6 -31.21 10.83 30.13
N LEU A 7 -32.01 10.94 29.06
CA LEU A 7 -33.41 10.52 29.04
C LEU A 7 -33.65 9.51 27.92
N GLY A 8 -33.62 8.24 28.29
CA GLY A 8 -34.06 7.12 27.46
C GLY A 8 -32.99 6.58 26.52
N ALA A 9 -32.08 5.74 27.03
CA ALA A 9 -31.30 4.87 26.15
C ALA A 9 -32.30 3.96 25.42
N ASN A 10 -32.68 4.35 24.20
CA ASN A 10 -33.44 3.48 23.33
C ASN A 10 -32.67 2.14 23.27
N PRO A 11 -33.29 1.00 23.62
CA PRO A 11 -32.59 -0.28 23.62
C PRO A 11 -31.95 -0.57 22.26
N ALA A 12 -32.52 -0.04 21.16
CA ALA A 12 -31.93 -0.10 19.84
C ALA A 12 -30.63 0.73 19.72
N GLU A 13 -30.55 1.91 20.34
CA GLU A 13 -29.32 2.70 20.35
C GLU A 13 -28.23 2.10 21.24
N ALA A 14 -28.59 1.51 22.38
CA ALA A 14 -27.66 0.78 23.22
C ALA A 14 -27.04 -0.41 22.46
N TYR A 15 -27.87 -1.16 21.71
CA TYR A 15 -27.41 -2.25 20.84
C TYR A 15 -26.49 -1.76 19.71
N ARG A 16 -26.86 -0.67 19.01
CA ARG A 16 -26.00 -0.05 17.98
C ARG A 16 -24.65 0.39 18.54
N LYS A 17 -24.64 1.06 19.70
CA LYS A 17 -23.39 1.47 20.38
C LYS A 17 -22.55 0.26 20.81
N GLN A 18 -23.17 -0.82 21.27
CA GLN A 18 -22.46 -2.06 21.60
C GLN A 18 -21.82 -2.70 20.36
N MET A 19 -22.55 -2.75 19.24
CA MET A 19 -22.03 -3.25 17.97
C MET A 19 -20.86 -2.40 17.47
N GLN A 20 -21.00 -1.06 17.47
CA GLN A 20 -19.91 -0.14 17.11
C GLN A 20 -18.67 -0.34 17.98
N LYS A 21 -18.82 -0.55 19.30
CA LYS A 21 -17.69 -0.86 20.19
C LYS A 21 -17.01 -2.19 19.84
N ARG A 22 -17.78 -3.23 19.49
CA ARG A 22 -17.23 -4.53 19.05
C ARG A 22 -16.46 -4.38 17.74
N ASP A 23 -17.00 -3.64 16.79
CA ASP A 23 -16.34 -3.42 15.50
C ASP A 23 -15.11 -2.53 15.63
N ALA A 24 -15.15 -1.49 16.47
CA ALA A 24 -13.97 -0.70 16.80
C ALA A 24 -12.85 -1.55 17.43
N LYS A 25 -13.20 -2.49 18.30
CA LYS A 25 -12.24 -3.43 18.90
C LYS A 25 -11.65 -4.37 17.84
N ARG A 26 -12.49 -4.99 17.01
CA ARG A 26 -12.03 -5.84 15.88
C ARG A 26 -11.12 -5.06 14.94
N ASN A 27 -11.46 -3.83 14.58
CA ASN A 27 -10.65 -2.98 13.71
C ASN A 27 -9.32 -2.59 14.35
N LYS A 28 -9.26 -2.46 15.68
CA LYS A 28 -8.00 -2.26 16.39
C LYS A 28 -7.13 -3.53 16.31
N GLU A 29 -7.69 -4.69 16.59
CA GLU A 29 -6.99 -5.98 16.51
C GLU A 29 -6.47 -6.27 15.09
N VAL A 30 -7.25 -5.96 14.05
CA VAL A 30 -6.81 -6.09 12.66
C VAL A 30 -5.63 -5.16 12.36
N ARG A 31 -5.69 -3.90 12.82
CA ARG A 31 -4.57 -2.96 12.64
C ARG A 31 -3.32 -3.41 13.38
N ASP A 32 -3.46 -3.95 14.57
CA ASP A 32 -2.33 -4.43 15.36
C ASP A 32 -1.69 -5.66 14.70
N LYS A 33 -2.49 -6.59 14.17
CA LYS A 33 -2.00 -7.72 13.34
C LYS A 33 -1.30 -7.25 12.06
N MET A 34 -1.84 -6.26 11.38
CA MET A 34 -1.20 -5.68 10.18
C MET A 34 0.13 -5.01 10.52
N ARG A 35 0.21 -4.29 11.64
CA ARG A 35 1.47 -3.68 12.12
C ARG A 35 2.51 -4.74 12.45
N GLU A 36 2.10 -5.82 13.12
CA GLU A 36 2.97 -6.95 13.44
C GLU A 36 3.49 -7.63 12.17
N ALA A 37 2.59 -7.96 11.22
CA ALA A 37 2.97 -8.54 9.95
C ALA A 37 3.93 -7.64 9.16
N ASN A 38 3.69 -6.32 9.15
CA ASN A 38 4.59 -5.36 8.49
C ASN A 38 5.99 -5.35 9.07
N VAL A 39 6.13 -5.53 10.39
CA VAL A 39 7.45 -5.63 11.04
C VAL A 39 8.09 -6.99 10.76
N LEU A 40 7.33 -8.08 10.88
CA LEU A 40 7.82 -9.44 10.64
C LEU A 40 8.30 -9.65 9.20
N TYR A 41 7.57 -9.13 8.21
CA TYR A 41 7.91 -9.27 6.80
C TYR A 41 8.63 -8.07 6.20
N LYS A 42 9.17 -7.18 7.04
CA LYS A 42 9.97 -6.04 6.58
C LYS A 42 11.24 -6.52 5.89
N ASP A 43 11.50 -5.98 4.71
CA ASP A 43 12.75 -6.21 3.97
C ASP A 43 13.90 -5.45 4.63
N THR A 44 14.85 -6.18 5.22
CA THR A 44 16.03 -5.62 5.90
C THR A 44 17.19 -5.32 4.96
N THR A 45 17.16 -5.77 3.70
CA THR A 45 18.31 -5.66 2.79
C THR A 45 18.73 -4.22 2.51
N VAL A 46 17.76 -3.30 2.42
CA VAL A 46 18.02 -1.87 2.23
C VAL A 46 18.69 -1.26 3.47
N MET A 47 18.29 -1.68 4.66
CA MET A 47 18.89 -1.23 5.93
C MET A 47 20.31 -1.76 6.07
N GLU A 48 20.52 -3.05 5.76
CA GLU A 48 21.84 -3.70 5.76
C GLU A 48 22.81 -3.00 4.82
N ARG A 49 22.39 -2.72 3.57
CA ARG A 49 23.21 -2.01 2.58
C ARG A 49 23.60 -0.61 3.05
N LYS A 50 22.68 0.14 3.66
CA LYS A 50 22.98 1.47 4.20
C LYS A 50 23.94 1.42 5.38
N ILE A 51 23.79 0.44 6.28
CA ILE A 51 24.74 0.21 7.38
C ILE A 51 26.13 -0.08 6.80
N GLU A 52 26.22 -0.91 5.77
CA GLU A 52 27.48 -1.19 5.09
C GLU A 52 28.10 0.06 4.44
N GLN A 53 27.30 0.90 3.80
CA GLN A 53 27.75 2.20 3.29
C GLN A 53 28.33 3.09 4.40
N PHE A 54 27.63 3.23 5.52
CA PHE A 54 28.12 4.02 6.66
C PHE A 54 29.41 3.43 7.26
N ARG A 55 29.53 2.10 7.34
CA ARG A 55 30.77 1.43 7.73
C ARG A 55 31.91 1.65 6.72
N GLY A 56 31.59 1.77 5.44
CA GLY A 56 32.52 2.16 4.39
C GLY A 56 33.05 3.59 4.57
N ILE A 57 32.20 4.51 5.04
CA ILE A 57 32.63 5.89 5.33
C ILE A 57 33.76 5.90 6.35
N LEU A 58 33.68 5.12 7.43
CA LEU A 58 34.74 5.04 8.45
C LEU A 58 36.12 4.65 7.89
N ARG A 59 36.17 3.95 6.75
CA ARG A 59 37.42 3.59 6.07
C ARG A 59 38.03 4.77 5.30
N THR A 60 37.21 5.74 4.89
CA THR A 60 37.61 6.86 4.03
C THR A 60 37.73 8.18 4.79
N ARG A 61 36.84 8.42 5.76
CA ARG A 61 36.81 9.62 6.60
C ARG A 61 36.15 9.36 7.96
N LYS A 62 36.30 10.32 8.87
CA LYS A 62 35.52 10.32 10.12
C LYS A 62 34.05 10.60 9.83
N MET A 63 33.16 9.86 10.49
CA MET A 63 31.72 10.10 10.44
C MET A 63 31.36 11.35 11.25
N THR A 64 30.39 12.11 10.74
CA THR A 64 29.77 13.23 11.47
C THR A 64 28.86 12.70 12.58
N ALA A 65 28.51 13.55 13.55
CA ALA A 65 27.61 13.16 14.65
C ALA A 65 26.25 12.65 14.13
N ALA A 66 25.66 13.35 13.16
CA ALA A 66 24.39 12.96 12.55
C ALA A 66 24.46 11.61 11.80
N GLU A 67 25.58 11.31 11.14
CA GLU A 67 25.77 10.02 10.47
C GLU A 67 25.90 8.88 11.49
N ASN A 68 26.58 9.12 12.61
CA ASN A 68 26.70 8.15 13.69
C ASN A 68 25.34 7.87 14.36
N GLU A 69 24.52 8.90 14.57
CA GLU A 69 23.15 8.72 15.08
C GLU A 69 22.29 7.90 14.13
N LYS A 70 22.35 8.18 12.83
CA LYS A 70 21.64 7.39 11.80
C LYS A 70 22.10 5.95 11.75
N LEU A 71 23.41 5.68 11.85
CA LEU A 71 23.95 4.33 11.91
C LEU A 71 23.42 3.60 13.14
N LYS A 72 23.46 4.23 14.32
CA LYS A 72 22.94 3.64 15.57
C LYS A 72 21.45 3.35 15.49
N ALA A 73 20.67 4.28 14.94
CA ALA A 73 19.23 4.10 14.76
C ALA A 73 18.91 2.92 13.83
N MET A 74 19.58 2.82 12.67
CA MET A 74 19.36 1.70 11.75
C MET A 74 19.86 0.37 12.31
N GLU A 75 20.96 0.34 13.06
CA GLU A 75 21.42 -0.88 13.73
C GLU A 75 20.45 -1.33 14.83
N ALA A 76 19.86 -0.39 15.59
CA ALA A 76 18.85 -0.70 16.58
C ALA A 76 17.56 -1.25 15.94
N GLU A 77 17.08 -0.61 14.88
CA GLU A 77 15.90 -1.05 14.12
C GLU A 77 16.12 -2.44 13.50
N LEU A 78 17.29 -2.68 12.90
CA LEU A 78 17.62 -3.99 12.33
C LEU A 78 17.63 -5.07 13.41
N LYS A 79 18.21 -4.79 14.59
CA LYS A 79 18.20 -5.73 15.72
C LYS A 79 16.79 -6.03 16.19
N GLU A 80 15.92 -5.03 16.28
CA GLU A 80 14.52 -5.22 16.68
C GLU A 80 13.74 -6.09 15.68
N VAL A 81 13.85 -5.78 14.38
CA VAL A 81 13.19 -6.55 13.32
C VAL A 81 13.70 -8.00 13.30
N THR A 82 15.01 -8.19 13.39
CA THR A 82 15.63 -9.53 13.39
C THR A 82 15.22 -10.33 14.63
N ALA A 83 15.13 -9.68 15.80
CA ALA A 83 14.67 -10.34 17.02
C ALA A 83 13.22 -10.81 16.90
N LYS A 84 12.32 -9.96 16.40
CA LYS A 84 10.91 -10.29 16.16
C LYS A 84 10.74 -11.40 15.13
N GLN A 85 11.50 -11.35 14.03
CA GLN A 85 11.51 -12.42 13.02
C GLN A 85 11.98 -13.75 13.60
N LYS A 86 13.04 -13.73 14.41
CA LYS A 86 13.58 -14.93 15.07
C LYS A 86 12.59 -15.51 16.09
N GLU A 87 11.95 -14.67 16.88
CA GLU A 87 10.91 -15.09 17.83
C GLU A 87 9.71 -15.74 17.11
N ALA A 88 9.32 -15.20 15.95
CA ALA A 88 8.28 -15.77 15.11
C ALA A 88 8.73 -16.99 14.27
N GLY A 89 10.00 -17.40 14.35
CA GLY A 89 10.56 -18.51 13.56
C GLY A 89 10.69 -18.23 12.05
N ILE A 90 10.64 -16.96 11.64
CA ILE A 90 10.73 -16.54 10.24
C ILE A 90 12.21 -16.35 9.89
N THR A 91 12.67 -17.01 8.83
CA THR A 91 13.99 -16.74 8.26
C THR A 91 13.90 -15.53 7.32
N PRO A 92 14.78 -14.52 7.46
CA PRO A 92 14.75 -13.35 6.60
C PRO A 92 15.01 -13.76 5.15
N LYS A 93 14.07 -13.43 4.27
CA LYS A 93 14.17 -13.73 2.83
C LYS A 93 15.25 -12.86 2.22
N LYS A 94 16.44 -13.42 2.00
CA LYS A 94 17.49 -12.77 1.21
C LYS A 94 17.03 -12.72 -0.25
N ARG A 95 16.88 -11.52 -0.81
CA ARG A 95 16.69 -11.39 -2.26
C ARG A 95 17.99 -11.80 -2.94
N ASN A 96 17.92 -12.79 -3.82
CA ASN A 96 19.02 -13.08 -4.74
C ASN A 96 19.07 -11.92 -5.75
N THR A 97 20.19 -11.22 -5.80
CA THR A 97 20.41 -10.12 -6.76
C THR A 97 20.58 -10.60 -8.20
N ASP A 98 20.56 -11.92 -8.43
CA ASP A 98 20.78 -12.56 -9.73
C ASP A 98 19.48 -12.86 -10.50
N GLU A 99 18.32 -12.44 -10.00
CA GLU A 99 17.09 -12.49 -10.77
C GLU A 99 17.18 -11.47 -11.91
N LYS A 100 17.71 -11.93 -13.06
CA LYS A 100 17.70 -11.21 -14.32
C LYS A 100 16.30 -10.65 -14.53
N ALA A 101 16.22 -9.34 -14.74
CA ALA A 101 14.97 -8.67 -15.06
C ALA A 101 14.32 -9.42 -16.23
N VAL A 102 13.24 -10.14 -15.96
CA VAL A 102 12.44 -10.84 -16.96
C VAL A 102 11.58 -9.79 -17.66
N GLY A 103 12.23 -8.81 -18.27
CA GLY A 103 11.60 -7.85 -19.16
C GLY A 103 11.40 -8.55 -20.49
N PHE A 104 10.17 -8.55 -20.98
CA PHE A 104 9.90 -8.96 -22.36
C PHE A 104 10.67 -8.03 -23.31
N ASP A 105 11.71 -8.56 -23.94
CA ASP A 105 12.46 -7.85 -24.98
C ASP A 105 11.83 -8.16 -26.35
N PRO A 106 11.06 -7.24 -26.94
CA PRO A 106 10.41 -7.46 -28.24
C PRO A 106 11.43 -7.61 -29.38
N MET A 107 12.67 -7.15 -29.23
CA MET A 107 13.71 -7.32 -30.24
C MET A 107 14.32 -8.74 -30.23
N ALA A 108 14.39 -9.38 -29.06
CA ALA A 108 14.84 -10.76 -28.94
C ALA A 108 13.84 -11.73 -29.60
N ALA A 109 12.53 -11.53 -29.40
CA ALA A 109 11.48 -12.35 -30.00
C ALA A 109 11.47 -12.32 -31.54
N ALA A 110 11.92 -11.24 -32.16
CA ALA A 110 12.03 -11.11 -33.62
C ALA A 110 13.23 -11.88 -34.22
N THR A 111 14.21 -12.27 -33.39
CA THR A 111 15.38 -13.03 -33.86
C THR A 111 15.15 -14.53 -33.92
N GLU A 112 14.22 -15.05 -33.12
CA GLU A 112 13.85 -16.48 -33.12
C GLU A 112 12.78 -16.85 -34.16
N SER A 113 12.08 -15.86 -34.75
CA SER A 113 10.99 -16.09 -35.71
C SER A 113 11.43 -16.34 -37.16
N LYS A 114 12.74 -16.39 -37.45
CA LYS A 114 13.25 -16.59 -38.82
C LYS A 114 13.08 -18.01 -39.39
N ASN A 115 12.50 -18.96 -38.64
CA ASN A 115 12.26 -20.33 -39.09
C ASN A 115 10.78 -20.80 -39.01
N ALA A 116 9.81 -19.89 -39.05
CA ALA A 116 8.38 -20.27 -39.05
C ALA A 116 7.59 -19.77 -40.27
N LEU A 117 8.26 -19.46 -41.39
CA LEU A 117 7.61 -19.02 -42.63
C LEU A 117 7.56 -20.13 -43.69
N VAL A 118 7.11 -21.34 -43.35
CA VAL A 118 6.55 -22.30 -44.33
C VAL A 118 5.65 -23.25 -43.55
N GLN A 119 4.35 -22.97 -43.45
CA GLN A 119 3.25 -23.96 -43.29
C GLN A 119 1.92 -23.26 -42.97
N TYR A 120 1.49 -22.29 -43.79
CA TYR A 120 0.08 -21.85 -43.74
C TYR A 120 -0.41 -21.35 -45.10
N ALA A 121 -0.02 -22.06 -46.15
CA ALA A 121 -0.52 -21.86 -47.51
C ALA A 121 -0.90 -23.22 -48.11
N SER A 122 -1.96 -23.85 -47.59
CA SER A 122 -2.84 -24.75 -48.35
C SER A 122 -3.95 -25.29 -47.45
N SER A 123 -5.13 -24.69 -47.52
CA SER A 123 -6.47 -25.34 -47.53
C SER A 123 -7.51 -24.26 -47.22
N GLU A 124 -7.93 -23.57 -48.28
CA GLU A 124 -9.32 -23.13 -48.39
C GLU A 124 -10.19 -24.38 -48.50
N GLU A 125 -11.35 -24.37 -47.84
CA GLU A 125 -12.68 -24.74 -48.35
C GLU A 125 -13.66 -24.77 -47.17
N GLU A 126 -14.68 -23.92 -47.27
CA GLU A 126 -16.06 -23.99 -46.77
C GLU A 126 -16.39 -24.64 -45.42
N SER A 127 -17.17 -23.93 -44.59
CA SER A 127 -18.57 -24.30 -44.33
C SER A 127 -19.13 -23.69 -43.03
N SER A 128 -20.31 -23.07 -43.18
CA SER A 128 -21.45 -22.99 -42.24
C SER A 128 -21.32 -22.20 -40.94
N ASP A 129 -22.03 -21.06 -40.94
CA ASP A 129 -22.95 -20.55 -39.90
C ASP A 129 -22.84 -21.13 -38.47
N ASP A 130 -22.53 -20.30 -37.47
CA ASP A 130 -23.54 -19.97 -36.44
C ASP A 130 -23.15 -18.80 -35.49
N ASP A 131 -24.21 -18.15 -35.05
CA ASP A 131 -24.43 -17.10 -34.07
C ASP A 131 -23.34 -16.81 -33.01
N THR A 132 -22.83 -15.58 -32.99
CA THR A 132 -22.45 -14.96 -31.72
C THR A 132 -22.68 -13.45 -31.75
N THR A 133 -23.87 -13.07 -31.29
CA THR A 133 -24.22 -11.69 -30.90
C THR A 133 -23.24 -11.16 -29.84
N ARG A 134 -22.12 -10.56 -30.27
CA ARG A 134 -21.26 -9.71 -29.45
C ARG A 134 -21.80 -8.30 -29.50
N GLN A 135 -22.59 -7.92 -28.49
CA GLN A 135 -22.87 -6.52 -28.21
C GLN A 135 -21.55 -5.81 -27.89
N THR A 136 -21.02 -5.14 -28.90
CA THR A 136 -19.97 -4.12 -28.76
C THR A 136 -20.60 -2.93 -28.04
N ALA A 137 -20.36 -2.80 -26.74
CA ALA A 137 -20.66 -1.57 -26.01
C ALA A 137 -19.85 -0.44 -26.64
N ARG A 138 -20.57 0.49 -27.30
CA ARG A 138 -20.00 1.67 -27.92
C ARG A 138 -19.45 2.58 -26.83
N ILE A 139 -18.16 2.89 -26.96
CA ILE A 139 -17.50 4.02 -26.32
C ILE A 139 -18.25 5.29 -26.76
N GLY A 140 -19.01 5.93 -25.86
CA GLY A 140 -19.67 7.20 -26.19
C GLY A 140 -20.92 7.61 -25.41
N GLU A 141 -21.39 6.85 -24.42
CA GLU A 141 -22.53 7.29 -23.59
C GLU A 141 -22.05 8.02 -22.33
N THR A 142 -22.18 9.35 -22.36
CA THR A 142 -22.17 10.22 -21.18
C THR A 142 -23.39 9.87 -20.32
N ILE A 143 -23.15 9.28 -19.15
CA ILE A 143 -24.17 9.13 -18.12
C ILE A 143 -24.50 10.54 -17.59
N PRO A 144 -25.76 11.03 -17.65
CA PRO A 144 -26.13 12.24 -16.94
C PRO A 144 -26.07 11.98 -15.43
N ILE A 145 -25.13 12.63 -14.76
CA ILE A 145 -25.09 12.71 -13.29
C ILE A 145 -26.17 13.73 -12.89
N GLU A 146 -27.38 13.24 -12.65
CA GLU A 146 -28.44 14.01 -11.99
C GLU A 146 -28.18 14.05 -10.48
N GLY A 147 -27.98 15.26 -9.93
CA GLY A 147 -28.02 15.60 -8.50
C GLY A 147 -26.84 15.07 -7.66
N ASP A 148 -26.10 15.83 -6.85
CA ASP A 148 -26.40 17.08 -6.17
C ASP A 148 -25.21 18.04 -6.27
N ILE A 149 -25.52 19.26 -6.65
CA ILE A 149 -24.66 20.43 -6.51
C ILE A 149 -24.52 20.65 -5.00
N PHE A 150 -23.35 20.32 -4.42
CA PHE A 150 -23.03 20.77 -3.08
C PHE A 150 -22.94 22.30 -3.11
N ASP A 151 -23.97 22.91 -2.51
CA ASP A 151 -24.09 24.31 -2.20
C ASP A 151 -22.88 24.74 -1.35
N THR A 152 -21.93 25.43 -1.99
CA THR A 152 -20.82 26.10 -1.31
C THR A 152 -21.29 27.48 -0.89
N ASN A 153 -22.02 27.55 0.24
CA ASN A 153 -22.28 28.78 0.98
C ASN A 153 -22.00 28.47 2.45
N GLU A 154 -20.90 29.02 2.98
CA GLU A 154 -20.94 30.21 3.85
C GLU A 154 -21.47 29.86 5.24
N ASP A 155 -20.53 29.65 6.17
CA ASP A 155 -20.62 30.10 7.57
C ASP A 155 -19.20 30.02 8.13
N ARG A 156 -18.42 31.05 7.77
CA ARG A 156 -17.06 31.27 8.24
C ARG A 156 -17.17 32.23 9.43
N ASP A 157 -17.66 31.72 10.55
CA ASP A 157 -17.67 32.49 11.79
C ASP A 157 -16.25 32.61 12.32
N SER A 158 -15.71 33.78 12.05
CA SER A 158 -14.52 34.36 12.64
C SER A 158 -14.83 34.83 14.06
N ASP A 159 -14.52 34.02 15.05
CA ASP A 159 -14.36 34.50 16.43
C ASP A 159 -12.88 34.50 16.80
N GLY A 160 -12.27 35.65 16.54
CA GLY A 160 -11.03 36.03 17.17
C GLY A 160 -11.32 36.63 18.54
N GLU A 161 -10.89 35.94 19.59
CA GLU A 161 -10.52 36.51 20.89
C GLU A 161 -9.30 35.68 21.35
N GLY A 162 -8.11 36.22 21.61
CA GLY A 162 -7.85 37.42 22.39
C GLY A 162 -7.61 37.01 23.84
N HIS A 163 -6.38 37.22 24.33
CA HIS A 163 -5.90 37.06 25.72
C HIS A 163 -5.41 35.66 26.13
N GLY A 164 -4.27 35.49 26.79
CA GLY A 164 -3.32 36.47 27.31
C GLY A 164 -2.12 35.76 27.92
N ASP A 165 -1.00 36.48 27.93
CA ASP A 165 0.20 36.22 28.72
C ASP A 165 -0.15 35.94 30.18
N SER A 166 0.48 34.92 30.75
CA SER A 166 0.81 34.92 32.17
C SER A 166 2.09 34.12 32.41
N SER A 167 3.10 34.92 32.73
CA SER A 167 4.35 34.69 33.47
C SER A 167 4.47 33.41 34.30
#